data_AF-Q50FU0-F1
#
_entry.id   AF-Q50FU0-F1
#
_cell.length_a   1.000
_cell.length_b   1.000
_cell.length_c   1.000
_cell.angle_alpha   90.00
_cell.angle_beta   90.00
_cell.angle_gamma   90.00
#
_symmetry.space_group_name_H-M   'P 1'
#
loop_
_entity.id
_entity.type
_entity.pdbx_description
1 polymer ?
#
loop_
_entity_poly.entity_id
_entity_poly.type
_entity_poly.pdbx_seq_one_letter_code
_entity_poly.pdbx_strand_id
1 'polypeptide(L)'
;AKNSRFQKLSNYLKNQKNLLLILFCLFAFNIKSFADENTLKLIQNIKENSAKHSMLFGSLLVQDFDGRIKPIDTLAMNYIHKITKKNDFLGLNYNQIFLGMMMYPQHFRQIKMISVKTAKLKEILGVDKNEKYLAYDDVFDGDFYKLSNYIEEANRKKPALRDQFDKDILALDEKINTAFYIYSGEIFRIFPDPSQKTYTWYSPATPMPFDLKDIENIQSLLAKYFFDFEQALSTKDFSKADESLERLKNFQNFYGSNLIPTPTQISLELFLNHYNIFDNLTPIYLLLGSMLFILLVYEILSLKKAPKMLKNAIFILIALSVLAHALALIFRWYVGDHAPWSNAYESMVYIAFACAFAGLVFYKRSSLALCTASIMAGISLFVAHLGFM
;
A
#
# COMPACT_ATOMS: atom_id res chain seq x y z
N ALA A 1 13.03 16.17 41.31
CA ALA A 1 12.35 15.26 42.25
C ALA A 1 12.91 13.85 42.08
N LYS A 2 13.49 13.25 43.14
CA LYS A 2 13.84 11.83 43.15
C LYS A 2 12.54 11.02 43.03
N ASN A 3 12.48 10.06 42.11
CA ASN A 3 11.30 9.24 41.74
C ASN A 3 10.29 9.86 40.75
N SER A 4 10.68 10.85 39.95
CA SER A 4 9.83 11.30 38.85
C SER A 4 9.69 10.23 37.76
N ARG A 5 8.56 10.26 37.03
CA ARG A 5 8.28 9.36 35.90
C ARG A 5 9.38 9.44 34.82
N PHE A 6 9.97 10.62 34.65
CA PHE A 6 11.11 10.86 33.76
C PHE A 6 12.38 10.13 34.22
N GLN A 7 12.65 10.08 35.53
CA GLN A 7 13.81 9.39 36.07
C GLN A 7 13.65 7.86 35.99
N LYS A 8 12.42 7.35 36.17
CA LYS A 8 12.10 5.93 35.93
C LYS A 8 12.27 5.57 34.45
N LEU A 9 11.81 6.42 33.53
CA LEU A 9 11.98 6.23 32.09
C LEU A 9 13.45 6.30 31.66
N SER A 10 14.21 7.25 32.22
CA SER A 10 15.65 7.39 31.99
C SER A 10 16.45 6.20 32.53
N ASN A 11 16.08 5.66 33.69
CA ASN A 11 16.70 4.46 34.24
C ASN A 11 16.28 3.18 33.49
N TYR A 12 15.06 3.11 32.98
CA TYR A 12 14.59 2.04 32.11
C TYR A 12 15.38 2.01 30.79
N LEU A 13 15.61 3.17 30.17
CA LEU A 13 16.44 3.33 28.98
C LEU A 13 17.93 3.02 29.25
N LYS A 14 18.45 3.37 30.44
CA LYS A 14 19.84 3.07 30.84
C LYS A 14 20.10 1.58 31.14
N ASN A 15 19.09 0.84 31.60
CA ASN A 15 19.23 -0.58 31.93
C ASN A 15 19.00 -1.51 30.74
N GLN A 16 18.45 -1.02 29.63
CA GLN A 16 18.38 -1.76 28.37
C GLN A 16 19.66 -1.55 27.57
N LYS A 17 20.75 -2.19 28.02
CA LYS A 17 21.92 -2.41 27.17
C LYS A 17 21.54 -3.40 26.07
N ASN A 18 21.09 -2.86 24.94
CA ASN A 18 20.70 -3.62 23.76
C ASN A 18 21.89 -4.39 23.18
N LEU A 19 21.98 -5.68 23.51
CA LEU A 19 22.88 -6.63 22.84
C LEU A 19 22.47 -6.85 21.36
N LEU A 20 21.24 -6.52 20.99
CA LEU A 20 20.69 -6.66 19.63
C LEU A 20 20.96 -5.44 18.71
N LEU A 21 21.16 -4.24 19.27
CA LEU A 21 21.55 -3.07 18.46
C LEU A 21 22.97 -3.25 17.90
N ILE A 22 23.84 -3.94 18.66
CA ILE A 22 25.24 -4.17 18.28
C ILE A 22 25.34 -5.25 17.18
N LEU A 23 24.45 -6.24 17.15
CA LEU A 23 24.41 -7.22 16.05
C LEU A 23 23.88 -6.61 14.74
N PHE A 24 23.01 -5.59 14.82
CA PHE A 24 22.49 -4.89 13.64
C PHE A 24 23.46 -3.79 13.13
N CYS A 25 24.24 -3.17 14.02
CA CYS A 25 25.22 -2.13 13.67
C CYS A 25 26.44 -2.66 12.90
N LEU A 26 26.75 -3.96 12.96
CA LEU A 26 27.93 -4.53 12.26
C LEU A 26 27.76 -4.66 10.74
N PHE A 27 26.57 -4.41 10.19
CA PHE A 27 26.33 -4.40 8.74
C PHE A 27 26.36 -3.01 8.09
N ALA A 28 26.66 -1.95 8.85
CA ALA A 28 26.52 -0.56 8.39
C ALA A 28 27.77 0.07 7.75
N PHE A 29 28.82 -0.69 7.45
CA PHE A 29 29.97 -0.18 6.69
C PHE A 29 30.11 -0.92 5.37
N ASN A 30 29.63 -0.29 4.29
CA ASN A 30 30.37 -0.16 3.03
C ASN A 30 29.69 0.85 2.07
N ILE A 31 30.50 1.87 1.77
CA ILE A 31 30.55 2.90 0.71
C ILE A 31 29.52 2.83 -0.44
N LYS A 32 28.97 4.01 -0.78
CA LYS A 32 28.16 4.32 -1.98
C LYS A 32 28.92 4.03 -3.29
N SER A 33 28.30 3.29 -4.23
CA SER A 33 28.23 3.63 -5.67
C SER A 33 27.58 2.50 -6.48
N PHE A 34 26.52 2.80 -7.24
CA PHE A 34 25.75 1.90 -8.12
C PHE A 34 25.17 0.65 -7.44
N ALA A 35 24.07 0.10 -7.98
CA ALA A 35 23.56 -1.15 -7.46
C ALA A 35 24.66 -2.22 -7.58
N ASP A 36 25.20 -2.65 -6.44
CA ASP A 36 26.17 -3.73 -6.36
C ASP A 36 25.68 -4.92 -7.21
N GLU A 37 26.57 -5.60 -7.92
CA GLU A 37 26.22 -6.76 -8.75
C GLU A 37 25.45 -7.80 -7.92
N ASN A 38 25.75 -7.87 -6.62
CA ASN A 38 25.04 -8.67 -5.64
C ASN A 38 23.57 -8.23 -5.44
N THR A 39 23.29 -6.92 -5.37
CA THR A 39 21.94 -6.38 -5.25
C THR A 39 21.10 -6.73 -6.48
N LEU A 40 21.66 -6.58 -7.69
CA LEU A 40 20.95 -6.95 -8.92
C LEU A 40 20.65 -8.45 -9.00
N LYS A 41 21.62 -9.30 -8.64
CA LYS A 41 21.42 -10.76 -8.55
C LYS A 41 20.34 -11.13 -7.54
N LEU A 42 20.33 -10.48 -6.37
CA LEU A 42 19.30 -10.69 -5.35
C LEU A 42 17.90 -10.33 -5.87
N ILE A 43 17.74 -9.14 -6.46
CA ILE A 43 16.46 -8.68 -7.02
C ILE A 43 15.96 -9.66 -8.08
N GLN A 44 16.85 -10.11 -8.97
CA GLN A 44 16.50 -11.08 -10.00
C GLN A 44 16.08 -12.43 -9.40
N ASN A 45 16.80 -12.91 -8.38
CA ASN A 45 16.46 -14.16 -7.70
C ASN A 45 15.09 -14.08 -7.00
N ILE A 46 14.81 -13.00 -6.29
CA ILE A 46 13.49 -12.75 -5.67
C ILE A 46 12.41 -12.75 -6.75
N LYS A 47 12.62 -11.99 -7.83
CA LYS A 47 11.66 -11.87 -8.93
C LYS A 47 11.27 -13.21 -9.52
N GLU A 48 12.24 -14.05 -9.83
CA GLU A 48 12.03 -15.33 -10.50
C GLU A 48 11.40 -16.39 -9.58
N ASN A 49 11.79 -16.43 -8.30
CA ASN A 49 11.52 -17.60 -7.46
C ASN A 49 10.48 -17.36 -6.35
N SER A 50 10.23 -16.12 -5.91
CA SER A 50 9.41 -15.88 -4.69
C SER A 50 7.94 -15.52 -4.95
N ALA A 51 7.49 -15.42 -6.21
CA ALA A 51 6.16 -14.87 -6.54
C ALA A 51 5.01 -15.61 -5.82
N LYS A 52 4.99 -16.96 -5.86
CA LYS A 52 3.95 -17.76 -5.19
C LYS A 52 4.00 -17.60 -3.66
N HIS A 53 5.19 -17.70 -3.07
CA HIS A 53 5.38 -17.50 -1.64
C HIS A 53 4.94 -16.09 -1.19
N SER A 54 5.24 -15.06 -1.98
CA SER A 54 4.86 -13.67 -1.67
C SER A 54 3.35 -13.47 -1.58
N MET A 55 2.55 -14.24 -2.35
CA MET A 55 1.08 -14.23 -2.24
C MET A 55 0.60 -14.89 -0.94
N LEU A 56 1.25 -15.98 -0.52
CA LEU A 56 0.98 -16.61 0.78
C LEU A 56 1.36 -15.68 1.94
N PHE A 57 2.51 -15.02 1.85
CA PHE A 57 2.91 -13.97 2.79
C PHE A 57 1.89 -12.83 2.84
N GLY A 58 1.41 -12.35 1.70
CA GLY A 58 0.38 -11.30 1.62
C GLY A 58 -0.95 -11.67 2.30
N SER A 59 -1.26 -12.97 2.40
CA SER A 59 -2.46 -13.45 3.11
C SER A 59 -2.32 -13.47 4.64
N LEU A 60 -1.12 -13.27 5.19
CA LEU A 60 -0.92 -13.10 6.63
C LEU A 60 -1.62 -11.81 7.10
N LEU A 61 -2.14 -11.80 8.33
CA LEU A 61 -2.84 -10.63 8.85
C LEU A 61 -1.88 -9.68 9.57
N VAL A 62 -2.19 -8.40 9.52
CA VAL A 62 -1.47 -7.32 10.20
C VAL A 62 -2.46 -6.31 10.76
N GLN A 63 -2.17 -5.78 11.95
CA GLN A 63 -2.92 -4.65 12.47
C GLN A 63 -2.24 -3.34 12.04
N ASP A 64 -2.97 -2.48 11.35
CA ASP A 64 -2.46 -1.16 10.99
C ASP A 64 -2.41 -0.20 12.19
N PHE A 65 -1.87 1.00 11.98
CA PHE A 65 -1.78 2.02 13.02
C PHE A 65 -3.15 2.57 13.46
N ASP A 66 -4.19 2.41 12.64
CA ASP A 66 -5.56 2.78 12.96
C ASP A 66 -6.30 1.67 13.74
N GLY A 67 -5.67 0.50 13.90
CA GLY A 67 -6.17 -0.63 14.68
C GLY A 67 -6.94 -1.68 13.87
N ARG A 68 -7.13 -1.49 12.56
CA ARG A 68 -7.80 -2.46 11.69
C ARG A 68 -6.87 -3.62 11.37
N ILE A 69 -7.39 -4.84 11.53
CA ILE A 69 -6.70 -6.05 11.11
C ILE A 69 -7.09 -6.34 9.66
N LYS A 70 -6.08 -6.48 8.80
CA LYS A 70 -6.25 -6.72 7.36
C LYS A 70 -5.11 -7.56 6.80
N PRO A 71 -5.24 -8.12 5.60
CA PRO A 71 -4.13 -8.82 4.95
C PRO A 71 -2.93 -7.89 4.75
N ILE A 72 -1.73 -8.44 4.90
CA ILE A 72 -0.48 -7.75 4.54
C ILE A 72 -0.52 -7.30 3.09
N ASP A 73 -1.19 -8.04 2.21
CA ASP A 73 -1.40 -7.67 0.82
C ASP A 73 -1.96 -6.25 0.65
N THR A 74 -3.01 -5.89 1.41
CA THR A 74 -3.59 -4.54 1.40
C THR A 74 -2.59 -3.50 1.89
N LEU A 75 -1.86 -3.81 2.96
CA LEU A 75 -0.86 -2.91 3.53
C LEU A 75 0.31 -2.68 2.54
N ALA A 76 0.85 -3.77 1.97
CA ALA A 76 1.93 -3.77 1.02
C ALA A 76 1.55 -3.02 -0.26
N MET A 77 0.37 -3.28 -0.82
CA MET A 77 -0.16 -2.56 -1.97
C MET A 77 -0.16 -1.05 -1.72
N ASN A 78 -0.77 -0.60 -0.61
CA ASN A 78 -0.86 0.82 -0.29
C ASN A 78 0.52 1.47 -0.06
N TYR A 79 1.41 0.81 0.68
CA TYR A 79 2.69 1.37 1.06
C TYR A 79 3.66 1.41 -0.11
N ILE A 80 3.77 0.32 -0.88
CA ILE A 80 4.61 0.26 -2.07
C ILE A 80 4.11 1.22 -3.14
N HIS A 81 2.78 1.33 -3.32
CA HIS A 81 2.22 2.31 -4.24
C HIS A 81 2.54 3.75 -3.81
N LYS A 82 2.44 4.07 -2.52
CA LYS A 82 2.79 5.40 -2.01
C LYS A 82 4.26 5.77 -2.29
N ILE A 83 5.17 4.82 -2.10
CA ILE A 83 6.62 4.99 -2.33
C ILE A 83 6.92 5.11 -3.84
N THR A 84 6.48 4.12 -4.63
CA THR A 84 6.91 3.92 -6.03
C THR A 84 5.98 4.52 -7.08
N LYS A 85 4.75 4.86 -6.68
CA LYS A 85 3.65 5.31 -7.56
C LYS A 85 3.23 4.24 -8.57
N LYS A 86 3.50 2.98 -8.25
CA LYS A 86 3.19 1.79 -9.07
C LYS A 86 2.81 0.61 -8.17
N ASN A 87 2.03 -0.32 -8.72
CA ASN A 87 1.69 -1.58 -8.05
C ASN A 87 2.78 -2.65 -8.25
N ASP A 88 3.63 -2.49 -9.26
CA ASP A 88 4.81 -3.30 -9.53
C ASP A 88 6.02 -2.39 -9.77
N PHE A 89 7.20 -2.89 -9.42
CA PHE A 89 8.45 -2.17 -9.62
C PHE A 89 9.58 -3.14 -9.95
N LEU A 90 10.36 -2.86 -10.99
CA LEU A 90 11.42 -3.77 -11.51
C LEU A 90 10.91 -5.18 -11.88
N GLY A 91 9.60 -5.32 -12.13
CA GLY A 91 8.95 -6.61 -12.39
C GLY A 91 8.69 -7.46 -11.15
N LEU A 92 8.87 -6.89 -9.95
CA LEU A 92 8.42 -7.45 -8.69
C LEU A 92 6.99 -6.95 -8.38
N ASN A 93 6.14 -7.82 -7.86
CA ASN A 93 4.86 -7.40 -7.30
C ASN A 93 5.07 -6.71 -5.93
N TYR A 94 4.07 -5.96 -5.46
CA TYR A 94 4.16 -5.22 -4.20
C TYR A 94 4.43 -6.09 -2.97
N ASN A 95 3.96 -7.35 -2.92
CA ASN A 95 4.28 -8.26 -1.81
C ASN A 95 5.75 -8.69 -1.84
N GLN A 96 6.32 -8.95 -3.02
CA GLN A 96 7.76 -9.25 -3.17
C GLN A 96 8.63 -8.05 -2.77
N ILE A 97 8.23 -6.83 -3.16
CA ILE A 97 8.95 -5.61 -2.79
C ILE A 97 8.88 -5.41 -1.27
N PHE A 98 7.69 -5.51 -0.68
CA PHE A 98 7.48 -5.33 0.75
C PHE A 98 8.29 -6.35 1.58
N LEU A 99 8.21 -7.64 1.22
CA LEU A 99 8.98 -8.69 1.87
C LEU A 99 10.49 -8.50 1.66
N GLY A 100 10.91 -8.11 0.46
CA GLY A 100 12.30 -7.83 0.14
C GLY A 100 12.86 -6.64 0.92
N MET A 101 12.09 -5.57 1.09
CA MET A 101 12.46 -4.43 1.93
C MET A 101 12.67 -4.84 3.39
N MET A 102 11.81 -5.71 3.92
CA MET A 102 11.90 -6.19 5.30
C MET A 102 13.06 -7.17 5.51
N MET A 103 13.29 -8.10 4.56
CA MET A 103 14.34 -9.12 4.64
C MET A 103 15.73 -8.58 4.31
N TYR A 104 15.82 -7.63 3.40
CA TYR A 104 17.08 -7.16 2.81
C TYR A 104 17.17 -5.62 2.79
N PRO A 105 17.00 -4.93 3.93
CA PRO A 105 17.03 -3.47 3.99
C PRO A 105 18.34 -2.88 3.44
N GLN A 106 19.48 -3.54 3.67
CA GLN A 106 20.78 -3.12 3.16
C GLN A 106 20.82 -3.01 1.62
N HIS A 107 20.09 -3.87 0.91
CA HIS A 107 20.01 -3.85 -0.54
C HIS A 107 18.90 -2.92 -1.02
N PHE A 108 17.72 -3.01 -0.43
CA PHE A 108 16.54 -2.25 -0.88
C PHE A 108 16.64 -0.75 -0.60
N ARG A 109 17.39 -0.31 0.41
CA ARG A 109 17.59 1.14 0.66
C ARG A 109 18.37 1.84 -0.44
N GLN A 110 19.17 1.10 -1.21
CA GLN A 110 19.98 1.63 -2.31
C GLN A 110 19.23 1.63 -3.65
N ILE A 111 18.06 0.97 -3.73
CA ILE A 111 17.26 0.91 -4.96
C ILE A 111 16.55 2.25 -5.15
N LYS A 112 16.74 2.86 -6.33
CA LYS A 112 16.02 4.07 -6.75
C LYS A 112 14.55 3.75 -7.04
N MET A 113 13.72 3.71 -6.00
CA MET A 113 12.29 3.40 -6.08
C MET A 113 11.39 4.48 -5.48
N ILE A 114 11.94 5.45 -4.73
CA ILE A 114 11.15 6.50 -4.09
C ILE A 114 10.87 7.60 -5.10
N SER A 115 9.62 7.74 -5.51
CA SER A 115 9.22 8.68 -6.57
C SER A 115 9.41 10.15 -6.17
N VAL A 116 10.06 10.93 -7.05
CA VAL A 116 10.30 12.37 -6.87
C VAL A 116 10.00 13.14 -8.16
N LYS A 117 9.26 14.26 -8.06
CA LYS A 117 8.88 15.09 -9.22
C LYS A 117 9.66 16.41 -9.27
N THR A 118 9.86 17.04 -8.12
CA THR A 118 10.33 18.43 -8.00
C THR A 118 11.83 18.57 -8.24
N ALA A 119 12.23 19.40 -9.22
CA ALA A 119 13.64 19.62 -9.53
C ALA A 119 14.43 20.24 -8.35
N LYS A 120 13.80 21.13 -7.57
CA LYS A 120 14.43 21.74 -6.39
C LYS A 120 14.74 20.72 -5.29
N LEU A 121 13.88 19.72 -5.08
CA LEU A 121 14.15 18.62 -4.14
C LEU A 121 15.37 17.81 -4.58
N LYS A 122 15.46 17.49 -5.87
CA LYS A 122 16.59 16.74 -6.43
C LYS A 122 17.91 17.49 -6.22
N GLU A 123 17.89 18.81 -6.42
CA GLU A 123 19.05 19.68 -6.17
C GLU A 123 19.48 19.69 -4.71
N ILE A 124 18.54 19.85 -3.76
CA ILE A 124 18.82 19.81 -2.32
C ILE A 124 19.41 18.46 -1.90
N LEU A 125 18.92 17.37 -2.48
CA LEU A 125 19.37 16.02 -2.17
C LEU A 125 20.71 15.66 -2.83
N GLY A 126 21.15 16.44 -3.81
CA GLY A 126 22.38 16.20 -4.56
C GLY A 126 22.25 15.11 -5.62
N VAL A 127 21.04 14.90 -6.16
CA VAL A 127 20.79 13.92 -7.23
C VAL A 127 20.53 14.60 -8.58
N ASP A 128 20.69 13.86 -9.68
CA ASP A 128 20.47 14.38 -11.03
C ASP A 128 19.02 14.87 -11.22
N LYS A 129 18.87 16.04 -11.86
CA LYS A 129 17.56 16.69 -12.09
C LYS A 129 16.60 15.84 -12.94
N ASN A 130 17.13 14.93 -13.76
CA ASN A 130 16.36 14.04 -14.63
C ASN A 130 15.90 12.75 -13.93
N GLU A 131 16.39 12.46 -12.73
CA GLU A 131 16.02 11.25 -12.01
C GLU A 131 14.54 11.26 -11.61
N LYS A 132 13.83 10.17 -11.89
CA LYS A 132 12.41 10.02 -11.51
C LYS A 132 12.25 9.43 -10.12
N TYR A 133 13.30 8.75 -9.64
CA TYR A 133 13.31 8.00 -8.40
C TYR A 133 14.58 8.27 -7.61
N LEU A 134 14.46 8.22 -6.29
CA LEU A 134 15.55 8.31 -5.32
C LEU A 134 15.72 6.97 -4.63
N ALA A 135 16.95 6.67 -4.22
CA ALA A 135 17.19 5.67 -3.20
C ALA A 135 16.79 6.22 -1.83
N TYR A 136 16.47 5.34 -0.87
CA TYR A 136 16.26 5.76 0.51
C TYR A 136 17.52 6.41 1.07
N ASP A 137 18.70 5.86 0.77
CA ASP A 137 19.98 6.40 1.27
C ASP A 137 20.35 7.76 0.66
N ASP A 138 19.71 8.18 -0.45
CA ASP A 138 19.97 9.48 -1.08
C ASP A 138 19.48 10.65 -0.20
N VAL A 139 18.49 10.42 0.66
CA VAL A 139 17.93 11.49 1.53
C VAL A 139 18.71 11.71 2.83
N PHE A 140 19.73 10.88 3.09
CA PHE A 140 20.57 10.96 4.27
C PHE A 140 22.00 11.36 3.91
N ASP A 141 22.66 12.06 4.83
CA ASP A 141 24.10 12.29 4.85
C ASP A 141 24.68 11.81 6.18
N GLY A 142 25.15 10.56 6.19
CA GLY A 142 25.35 9.81 7.44
C GLY A 142 24.01 9.67 8.18
N ASP A 143 23.98 10.05 9.46
CA ASP A 143 22.76 10.05 10.27
C ASP A 143 21.89 11.30 10.07
N PHE A 144 22.36 12.28 9.29
CA PHE A 144 21.65 13.53 9.09
C PHE A 144 20.60 13.40 7.99
N TYR A 145 19.34 13.67 8.34
CA TYR A 145 18.25 13.71 7.37
C TYR A 145 18.21 15.07 6.67
N LYS A 146 18.54 15.09 5.38
CA LYS A 146 18.77 16.31 4.58
C LYS A 146 17.58 17.27 4.51
N LEU A 147 16.36 16.77 4.69
CA LEU A 147 15.12 17.54 4.54
C LEU A 147 14.60 18.16 5.86
N SER A 148 15.26 17.90 6.99
CA SER A 148 14.75 18.25 8.33
C SER A 148 14.33 19.72 8.48
N ASN A 149 15.20 20.66 8.11
CA ASN A 149 14.89 22.11 8.22
C ASN A 149 13.73 22.52 7.32
N TYR A 150 13.67 21.98 6.09
CA TYR A 150 12.61 22.27 5.14
C TYR A 150 11.25 21.73 5.60
N ILE A 151 11.23 20.56 6.23
CA ILE A 151 10.03 19.96 6.82
C ILE A 151 9.54 20.83 7.98
N GLU A 152 10.43 21.30 8.84
CA GLU A 152 10.06 22.18 9.95
C GLU A 152 9.46 23.50 9.45
N GLU A 153 10.09 24.13 8.45
CA GLU A 153 9.57 25.35 7.82
C GLU A 153 8.19 25.14 7.18
N ALA A 154 8.01 24.06 6.42
CA ALA A 154 6.72 23.71 5.81
C ALA A 154 5.64 23.45 6.87
N ASN A 155 6.00 22.82 7.99
CA ASN A 155 5.07 22.54 9.09
C ASN A 155 4.69 23.78 9.90
N ARG A 156 5.56 24.79 9.99
CA ARG A 156 5.25 26.10 10.60
C ARG A 156 4.19 26.88 9.81
N LYS A 157 4.04 26.61 8.51
CA LYS A 157 2.99 27.21 7.67
C LYS A 157 1.65 26.50 7.88
N LYS A 158 0.56 27.27 7.93
CA LYS A 158 -0.81 26.73 7.88
C LYS A 158 -1.00 25.94 6.57
N PRO A 159 -1.75 24.84 6.53
CA PRO A 159 -1.94 24.04 5.31
C PRO A 159 -2.38 24.84 4.08
N ALA A 160 -3.23 25.86 4.24
CA ALA A 160 -3.69 26.75 3.17
C ALA A 160 -2.60 27.70 2.62
N LEU A 161 -1.52 27.91 3.38
CA LEU A 161 -0.40 28.79 3.03
C LEU A 161 0.83 28.02 2.53
N ARG A 162 0.75 26.69 2.45
CA ARG A 162 1.83 25.85 1.92
C ARG A 162 1.85 25.93 0.39
N ASP A 163 3.01 26.29 -0.15
CA ASP A 163 3.22 26.29 -1.59
C ASP A 163 3.42 24.85 -2.12
N GLN A 164 3.61 24.69 -3.43
CA GLN A 164 3.81 23.37 -4.02
C GLN A 164 5.09 22.69 -3.53
N PHE A 165 6.14 23.47 -3.27
CA PHE A 165 7.41 22.93 -2.80
C PHE A 165 7.28 22.39 -1.37
N ASP A 166 6.59 23.11 -0.47
CA ASP A 166 6.26 22.66 0.88
C ASP A 166 5.48 21.34 0.84
N LYS A 167 4.48 21.24 -0.04
CA LYS A 167 3.68 20.02 -0.21
C LYS A 167 4.52 18.86 -0.72
N ASP A 168 5.40 19.11 -1.68
CA ASP A 168 6.28 18.08 -2.25
C ASP A 168 7.30 17.58 -1.22
N ILE A 169 7.83 18.47 -0.36
CA ILE A 169 8.71 18.10 0.77
C ILE A 169 7.97 17.16 1.72
N LEU A 170 6.79 17.56 2.18
CA LEU A 170 6.02 16.76 3.14
C LEU A 170 5.58 15.42 2.53
N ALA A 171 5.21 15.40 1.25
CA ALA A 171 4.87 14.17 0.55
C ALA A 171 6.07 13.24 0.37
N LEU A 172 7.28 13.77 0.16
CA LEU A 172 8.50 12.96 0.13
C LEU A 172 8.81 12.43 1.53
N ASP A 173 8.76 13.27 2.56
CA ASP A 173 8.97 12.87 3.95
C ASP A 173 8.03 11.73 4.38
N GLU A 174 6.76 11.82 4.00
CA GLU A 174 5.78 10.77 4.24
C GLU A 174 6.20 9.42 3.60
N LYS A 175 6.79 9.44 2.39
CA LYS A 175 7.33 8.23 1.74
C LYS A 175 8.56 7.70 2.46
N ILE A 176 9.45 8.57 2.92
CA ILE A 176 10.64 8.18 3.68
C ILE A 176 10.23 7.50 4.99
N ASN A 177 9.28 8.08 5.74
CA ASN A 177 8.73 7.48 6.95
C ASN A 177 8.02 6.15 6.65
N THR A 178 7.24 6.09 5.57
CA THR A 178 6.58 4.85 5.12
C THR A 178 7.61 3.74 4.84
N ALA A 179 8.71 4.07 4.14
CA ALA A 179 9.79 3.13 3.88
C ALA A 179 10.54 2.73 5.16
N PHE A 180 10.80 3.69 6.06
CA PHE A 180 11.40 3.45 7.37
C PHE A 180 10.61 2.43 8.18
N TYR A 181 9.29 2.56 8.27
CA TYR A 181 8.44 1.60 8.99
C TYR A 181 8.51 0.18 8.44
N ILE A 182 8.76 0.02 7.13
CA ILE A 182 8.98 -1.30 6.52
C ILE A 182 10.37 -1.81 6.85
N TYR A 183 11.42 -1.00 6.64
CA TYR A 183 12.81 -1.39 6.89
C TYR A 183 13.10 -1.70 8.36
N SER A 184 12.47 -0.97 9.28
CA SER A 184 12.58 -1.22 10.72
C SER A 184 11.72 -2.39 11.19
N GLY A 185 10.77 -2.84 10.37
CA GLY A 185 9.78 -3.85 10.75
C GLY A 185 8.70 -3.33 11.70
N GLU A 186 8.66 -2.03 12.04
CA GLU A 186 7.65 -1.46 12.93
C GLU A 186 6.23 -1.67 12.41
N ILE A 187 6.05 -1.68 11.09
CA ILE A 187 4.75 -1.94 10.46
C ILE A 187 4.31 -3.41 10.57
N PHE A 188 5.23 -4.33 10.87
CA PHE A 188 4.99 -5.78 10.89
C PHE A 188 4.31 -6.22 12.20
N ARG A 189 3.20 -5.57 12.54
CA ARG A 189 2.38 -5.81 13.73
C ARG A 189 1.48 -7.04 13.53
N ILE A 190 2.11 -8.21 13.45
CA ILE A 190 1.47 -9.48 13.10
C ILE A 190 1.20 -10.39 14.30
N PHE A 191 1.70 -10.02 15.50
CA PHE A 191 1.59 -10.85 16.70
C PHE A 191 0.49 -10.30 17.64
N PRO A 192 -0.68 -10.95 17.73
CA PRO A 192 -1.68 -10.61 18.76
C PRO A 192 -1.10 -10.76 20.17
N ASP A 193 -1.65 -10.00 21.12
CA ASP A 193 -1.34 -10.09 22.54
C ASP A 193 -1.60 -11.50 23.11
N PRO A 194 -0.56 -12.26 23.51
CA PRO A 194 -0.72 -13.61 24.05
C PRO A 194 -1.52 -13.66 25.35
N SER A 195 -1.53 -12.55 26.10
CA SER A 195 -2.31 -12.44 27.34
C SER A 195 -3.81 -12.20 27.08
N GLN A 196 -4.19 -11.87 25.84
CA GLN A 196 -5.55 -11.54 25.40
C GLN A 196 -6.22 -10.41 26.21
N LYS A 197 -5.43 -9.57 26.90
CA LYS A 197 -5.93 -8.43 27.67
C LYS A 197 -6.13 -7.19 26.81
N THR A 198 -5.45 -7.13 25.67
CA THR A 198 -5.53 -6.02 24.74
C THR A 198 -5.90 -6.51 23.34
N TYR A 199 -6.47 -5.60 22.54
CA TYR A 199 -6.73 -5.85 21.12
C TYR A 199 -5.58 -5.39 20.22
N THR A 200 -4.41 -5.16 20.82
CA THR A 200 -3.24 -4.63 20.12
C THR A 200 -2.39 -5.78 19.61
N TRP A 201 -2.02 -5.72 18.35
CA TRP A 201 -1.01 -6.57 17.77
C TRP A 201 0.32 -5.81 17.76
N TYR A 202 1.39 -6.55 17.97
CA TYR A 202 2.73 -6.01 18.20
C TYR A 202 3.67 -6.42 17.09
N SER A 203 4.61 -5.53 16.79
CA SER A 203 5.75 -5.84 15.95
C SER A 203 6.88 -6.38 16.84
N PRO A 204 7.61 -7.41 16.40
CA PRO A 204 8.83 -7.87 17.07
C PRO A 204 9.93 -6.80 17.12
N ALA A 205 9.85 -5.77 16.28
CA ALA A 205 10.77 -4.64 16.26
C ALA A 205 10.49 -3.62 17.38
N THR A 206 9.34 -3.71 18.05
CA THR A 206 8.97 -2.79 19.14
C THR A 206 8.93 -3.52 20.49
N PRO A 207 9.06 -2.78 21.62
CA PRO A 207 8.94 -3.38 22.93
C PRO A 207 7.58 -4.05 23.14
N MET A 208 7.59 -5.35 23.41
CA MET A 208 6.39 -6.14 23.69
C MET A 208 6.17 -6.25 25.21
N PRO A 209 4.97 -5.92 25.73
CA PRO A 209 4.67 -5.97 27.16
C PRO A 209 4.26 -7.39 27.62
N PHE A 210 4.99 -8.41 27.16
CA PHE A 210 4.69 -9.82 27.41
C PHE A 210 5.71 -10.46 28.37
N ASP A 211 5.39 -11.64 28.87
CA ASP A 211 6.35 -12.44 29.62
C ASP A 211 7.49 -12.92 28.71
N LEU A 212 8.68 -13.10 29.28
CA LEU A 212 9.89 -13.47 28.53
C LEU A 212 9.69 -14.73 27.66
N LYS A 213 8.96 -15.72 28.17
CA LYS A 213 8.65 -16.96 27.44
C LYS A 213 7.87 -16.72 26.15
N ASP A 214 6.89 -15.80 26.17
CA ASP A 214 6.09 -15.48 25.00
C ASP A 214 6.90 -14.68 23.98
N ILE A 215 7.76 -13.77 24.46
CA ILE A 215 8.70 -13.02 23.61
C ILE A 215 9.67 -13.99 22.91
N GLU A 216 10.27 -14.93 23.64
CA GLU A 216 11.17 -15.94 23.09
C GLU A 216 10.48 -16.83 22.05
N ASN A 217 9.23 -17.22 22.30
CA ASN A 217 8.44 -18.00 21.34
C ASN A 217 8.17 -17.20 20.04
N ILE A 218 7.73 -15.94 20.16
CA ILE A 218 7.50 -15.04 19.02
C ILE A 218 8.80 -14.85 18.22
N GLN A 219 9.91 -14.59 18.91
CA GLN A 219 11.22 -14.42 18.27
C GLN A 219 11.67 -15.69 17.55
N SER A 220 11.47 -16.86 18.15
CA SER A 220 11.80 -18.15 17.54
C SER A 220 10.97 -18.42 16.28
N LEU A 221 9.65 -18.16 16.32
CA LEU A 221 8.76 -18.31 15.16
C LEU A 221 9.21 -17.41 14.00
N LEU A 222 9.51 -16.14 14.29
CA LEU A 222 9.93 -15.18 13.28
C LEU A 222 11.32 -15.53 12.71
N ALA A 223 12.28 -15.83 13.58
CA ALA A 223 13.63 -16.20 13.17
C ALA A 223 13.62 -17.45 12.28
N LYS A 224 12.78 -18.44 12.62
CA LYS A 224 12.59 -19.64 11.81
C LYS A 224 11.99 -19.31 10.43
N TYR A 225 10.97 -18.46 10.36
CA TYR A 225 10.42 -18.02 9.08
C TYR A 225 11.47 -17.32 8.20
N PHE A 226 12.21 -16.37 8.75
CA PHE A 226 13.25 -15.63 8.02
C PHE A 226 14.38 -16.55 7.53
N PHE A 227 14.84 -17.46 8.39
CA PHE A 227 15.83 -18.48 8.01
C PHE A 227 15.32 -19.38 6.86
N ASP A 228 14.09 -19.88 6.96
CA ASP A 228 13.53 -20.74 5.91
C ASP A 228 13.34 -20.00 4.59
N PHE A 229 12.95 -18.71 4.63
CA PHE A 229 12.83 -17.88 3.42
C PHE A 229 14.19 -17.64 2.75
N GLU A 230 15.23 -17.35 3.54
CA GLU A 230 16.59 -17.19 3.02
C GLU A 230 17.12 -18.49 2.41
N GLN A 231 16.89 -19.63 3.08
CA GLN A 231 17.20 -20.94 2.53
C GLN A 231 16.43 -21.20 1.22
N ALA A 232 15.13 -20.86 1.19
CA ALA A 232 14.28 -21.05 0.02
C ALA A 232 14.74 -20.24 -1.20
N LEU A 233 15.25 -19.02 -1.01
CA LEU A 233 15.83 -18.25 -2.12
C LEU A 233 17.11 -18.88 -2.68
N SER A 234 17.87 -19.60 -1.85
CA SER A 234 19.09 -20.29 -2.28
C SER A 234 18.78 -21.63 -2.96
N THR A 235 17.84 -22.40 -2.42
CA THR A 235 17.48 -23.74 -2.93
C THR A 235 16.38 -23.72 -3.98
N LYS A 236 15.67 -22.59 -4.11
CA LYS A 236 14.44 -22.40 -4.93
C LYS A 236 13.25 -23.25 -4.46
N ASP A 237 13.29 -23.72 -3.21
CA ASP A 237 12.19 -24.49 -2.59
C ASP A 237 11.63 -23.74 -1.38
N PHE A 238 10.41 -23.23 -1.53
CA PHE A 238 9.71 -22.44 -0.52
C PHE A 238 8.85 -23.26 0.44
N SER A 239 8.82 -24.60 0.31
CA SER A 239 7.92 -25.46 1.10
C SER A 239 8.09 -25.25 2.62
N LYS A 240 9.34 -25.14 3.11
CA LYS A 240 9.60 -24.86 4.53
C LYS A 240 9.20 -23.44 4.95
N ALA A 241 9.38 -22.46 4.07
CA ALA A 241 8.96 -21.09 4.34
C ALA A 241 7.43 -20.98 4.39
N ASP A 242 6.73 -21.71 3.52
CA ASP A 242 5.26 -21.84 3.52
C ASP A 242 4.77 -22.50 4.82
N GLU A 243 5.41 -23.58 5.27
CA GLU A 243 5.11 -24.20 6.58
C GLU A 243 5.32 -23.23 7.75
N SER A 244 6.39 -22.44 7.72
CA SER A 244 6.66 -21.43 8.75
C SER A 244 5.65 -20.28 8.74
N LEU A 245 5.18 -19.86 7.56
CA LEU A 245 4.04 -18.93 7.45
C LEU A 245 2.76 -19.50 8.04
N GLU A 246 2.49 -20.79 7.81
CA GLU A 246 1.31 -21.44 8.37
C GLU A 246 1.38 -21.50 9.91
N ARG A 247 2.56 -21.68 10.49
CA ARG A 247 2.76 -21.56 11.94
C ARG A 247 2.46 -20.15 12.47
N LEU A 248 2.84 -19.11 11.74
CA LEU A 248 2.49 -17.72 12.08
C LEU A 248 0.97 -17.49 12.02
N LYS A 249 0.29 -18.00 10.99
CA LYS A 249 -1.18 -17.94 10.90
C LYS A 249 -1.86 -18.70 12.04
N ASN A 250 -1.34 -19.87 12.40
CA ASN A 250 -1.86 -20.63 13.53
C ASN A 250 -1.68 -19.88 14.86
N PHE A 251 -0.56 -19.18 15.04
CA PHE A 251 -0.37 -18.28 16.19
C PHE A 251 -1.41 -17.16 16.20
N GLN A 252 -1.63 -16.50 15.04
CA GLN A 252 -2.65 -15.46 14.90
C GLN A 252 -4.04 -15.97 15.25
N ASN A 253 -4.44 -17.12 14.69
CA ASN A 253 -5.74 -17.73 14.95
C ASN A 253 -5.91 -18.14 16.41
N PHE A 254 -4.86 -18.64 17.06
CA PHE A 254 -4.93 -19.09 18.45
C PHE A 254 -5.11 -17.92 19.44
N TYR A 255 -4.33 -16.85 19.28
CA TYR A 255 -4.32 -15.72 20.21
C TYR A 255 -5.24 -14.55 19.80
N GLY A 256 -5.62 -14.47 18.52
CA GLY A 256 -6.36 -13.35 17.93
C GLY A 256 -7.73 -13.73 17.35
N SER A 257 -8.24 -14.95 17.58
CA SER A 257 -9.48 -15.46 16.97
C SER A 257 -10.67 -14.49 16.99
N ASN A 258 -10.87 -13.78 18.09
CA ASN A 258 -12.00 -12.86 18.28
C ASN A 258 -11.88 -11.54 17.51
N LEU A 259 -10.70 -11.23 16.97
CA LEU A 259 -10.40 -9.97 16.27
C LEU A 259 -10.17 -10.16 14.78
N ILE A 260 -9.93 -11.40 14.35
CA ILE A 260 -9.61 -11.73 12.97
C ILE A 260 -10.87 -11.61 12.10
N PRO A 261 -10.81 -10.93 10.94
CA PRO A 261 -11.90 -10.92 9.99
C PRO A 261 -12.26 -12.32 9.50
N THR A 262 -13.50 -12.51 9.08
CA THR A 262 -13.95 -13.80 8.54
C THR A 262 -13.13 -14.23 7.31
N PRO A 263 -12.98 -15.54 7.04
CA PRO A 263 -12.26 -16.02 5.85
C PRO A 263 -12.82 -15.46 4.53
N THR A 264 -14.12 -15.19 4.48
CA THR A 264 -14.80 -14.55 3.35
C THR A 264 -14.42 -13.09 3.19
N GLN A 265 -14.29 -12.32 4.29
CA GLN A 265 -13.81 -10.94 4.23
C GLN A 265 -12.36 -10.88 3.73
N ILE A 266 -11.50 -11.76 4.26
CA ILE A 266 -10.09 -11.83 3.86
C ILE A 266 -9.96 -12.16 2.37
N SER A 267 -10.68 -13.17 1.87
CA SER A 267 -10.60 -13.56 0.46
C SER A 267 -11.20 -12.51 -0.48
N LEU A 268 -12.28 -11.83 -0.09
CA LEU A 268 -12.84 -10.70 -0.84
C LEU A 268 -11.89 -9.51 -0.88
N GLU A 269 -11.19 -9.21 0.22
CA GLU A 269 -10.20 -8.13 0.26
C GLU A 269 -9.05 -8.40 -0.71
N LEU A 270 -8.48 -9.61 -0.67
CA LEU A 270 -7.45 -10.03 -1.62
C LEU A 270 -7.96 -9.95 -3.08
N PHE A 271 -9.19 -10.41 -3.34
CA PHE A 271 -9.79 -10.32 -4.67
C PHE A 271 -9.92 -8.88 -5.16
N LEU A 272 -10.38 -7.97 -4.30
CA LEU A 272 -10.52 -6.55 -4.64
C LEU A 272 -9.17 -5.89 -4.95
N ASN A 273 -8.13 -6.19 -4.16
CA ASN A 273 -6.78 -5.66 -4.36
C ASN A 273 -6.17 -6.10 -5.70
N HIS A 274 -6.34 -7.37 -6.07
CA HIS A 274 -5.72 -7.91 -7.28
C HIS A 274 -6.50 -7.61 -8.57
N TYR A 275 -7.84 -7.55 -8.51
CA TYR A 275 -8.64 -7.36 -9.71
C TYR A 275 -8.80 -5.89 -10.11
N ASN A 276 -8.74 -4.95 -9.15
CA ASN A 276 -8.92 -3.50 -9.38
C ASN A 276 -10.20 -3.19 -10.20
N ILE A 277 -11.36 -3.58 -9.68
CA ILE A 277 -12.65 -3.44 -10.38
C ILE A 277 -12.90 -2.00 -10.86
N PHE A 278 -12.60 -1.01 -10.03
CA PHE A 278 -12.85 0.41 -10.33
C PHE A 278 -11.99 0.93 -11.48
N ASP A 279 -10.73 0.50 -11.56
CA ASP A 279 -9.83 0.86 -12.66
C ASP A 279 -10.31 0.24 -13.97
N ASN A 280 -10.76 -1.02 -13.93
CA ASN A 280 -11.33 -1.70 -15.10
C ASN A 280 -12.66 -1.07 -15.58
N LEU A 281 -13.47 -0.50 -14.67
CA LEU A 281 -14.71 0.20 -15.02
C LEU A 281 -14.46 1.56 -15.68
N THR A 282 -13.33 2.21 -15.39
CA THR A 282 -12.97 3.53 -15.94
C THR A 282 -13.04 3.58 -17.48
N PRO A 283 -12.28 2.75 -18.24
CA PRO A 283 -12.33 2.77 -19.69
C PRO A 283 -13.69 2.33 -20.24
N ILE A 284 -14.40 1.43 -19.55
CA ILE A 284 -15.73 0.97 -19.97
C ILE A 284 -16.72 2.14 -19.97
N TYR A 285 -16.77 2.91 -18.89
CA TYR A 285 -17.64 4.09 -18.80
C TYR A 285 -17.28 5.17 -19.83
N LEU A 286 -15.98 5.47 -19.98
CA LEU A 286 -15.51 6.46 -20.95
C LEU A 286 -15.83 6.05 -22.40
N LEU A 287 -15.57 4.79 -22.75
CA LEU A 287 -15.78 4.27 -24.11
C LEU A 287 -17.26 4.18 -24.44
N LEU A 288 -18.08 3.56 -23.58
CA LEU A 288 -19.52 3.43 -23.83
C LEU A 288 -20.23 4.78 -23.84
N GLY A 289 -19.85 5.68 -22.92
CA GLY A 289 -20.34 7.06 -22.90
C GLY A 289 -19.98 7.81 -24.18
N SER A 290 -18.72 7.74 -24.61
CA SER A 290 -18.26 8.40 -25.84
C SER A 290 -18.88 7.80 -27.11
N MET A 291 -19.06 6.49 -27.18
CA MET A 291 -19.77 5.84 -28.29
C MET A 291 -21.22 6.32 -28.37
N LEU A 292 -21.91 6.40 -27.23
CA LEU A 292 -23.27 6.93 -27.18
C LEU A 292 -23.30 8.41 -27.59
N PHE A 293 -22.32 9.20 -27.17
CA PHE A 293 -22.18 10.61 -27.58
C PHE A 293 -22.08 10.74 -29.10
N ILE A 294 -21.16 10.01 -29.73
CA ILE A 294 -20.92 10.06 -31.18
C ILE A 294 -22.17 9.66 -31.94
N LEU A 295 -22.89 8.63 -31.50
CA LEU A 295 -24.16 8.22 -32.11
C LEU A 295 -25.23 9.31 -32.03
N LEU A 296 -25.31 10.03 -30.90
CA LEU A 296 -26.26 11.13 -30.74
C LEU A 296 -25.90 12.33 -31.61
N VAL A 297 -24.61 12.69 -31.67
CA VAL A 297 -24.13 13.74 -32.58
C VAL A 297 -24.42 13.38 -34.02
N TYR A 298 -24.20 12.12 -34.42
CA TYR A 298 -24.56 11.64 -35.75
C TYR A 298 -26.07 11.76 -36.01
N GLU A 299 -26.93 11.38 -35.06
CA GLU A 299 -28.40 11.54 -35.20
C GLU A 299 -28.80 13.01 -35.42
N ILE A 300 -28.17 13.93 -34.70
CA ILE A 300 -28.44 15.37 -34.79
C ILE A 300 -27.96 15.94 -36.13
N LEU A 301 -26.75 15.60 -36.56
CA LEU A 301 -26.14 16.17 -37.78
C LEU A 301 -26.67 15.54 -39.07
N SER A 302 -26.88 14.22 -39.08
CA SER A 302 -27.32 13.50 -40.29
C SER A 302 -28.83 13.54 -40.49
N LEU A 303 -29.59 13.95 -39.47
CA LEU A 303 -31.06 13.82 -39.39
C LEU A 303 -31.57 12.38 -39.59
N LYS A 304 -30.68 11.39 -39.56
CA LYS A 304 -30.98 9.95 -39.64
C LYS A 304 -30.91 9.33 -38.26
N LYS A 305 -31.84 8.43 -37.96
CA LYS A 305 -31.83 7.68 -36.69
C LYS A 305 -30.70 6.65 -36.70
N ALA A 306 -29.95 6.58 -35.60
CA ALA A 306 -28.96 5.52 -35.43
C ALA A 306 -29.68 4.17 -35.19
N PRO A 307 -29.00 3.03 -35.44
CA PRO A 307 -29.60 1.72 -35.23
C PRO A 307 -30.06 1.54 -33.78
N LYS A 308 -31.36 1.31 -33.59
CA LYS A 308 -31.96 1.11 -32.25
C LYS A 308 -31.31 -0.04 -31.49
N MET A 309 -30.92 -1.11 -32.20
CA MET A 309 -30.22 -2.26 -31.64
C MET A 309 -28.87 -1.86 -31.00
N LEU A 310 -28.10 -1.00 -31.67
CA LEU A 310 -26.81 -0.53 -31.18
C LEU A 310 -26.97 0.35 -29.93
N LYS A 311 -27.94 1.29 -29.94
CA LYS A 311 -28.24 2.13 -28.77
C LYS A 311 -28.69 1.30 -27.57
N ASN A 312 -29.54 0.29 -27.80
CA ASN A 312 -29.97 -0.62 -26.76
C ASN A 312 -28.82 -1.48 -26.22
N ALA A 313 -27.92 -1.95 -27.08
CA ALA A 313 -26.74 -2.70 -26.66
C ALA A 313 -25.84 -1.85 -25.74
N ILE A 314 -25.52 -0.61 -26.15
CA ILE A 314 -24.73 0.31 -25.32
C ILE A 314 -25.43 0.60 -23.99
N PHE A 315 -26.74 0.84 -24.00
CA PHE A 315 -27.52 1.05 -22.79
C PHE A 315 -27.41 -0.15 -21.82
N ILE A 316 -27.57 -1.37 -22.33
CA ILE A 316 -27.48 -2.60 -21.52
C ILE A 316 -26.07 -2.74 -20.94
N LEU A 317 -25.02 -2.48 -21.72
CA LEU A 317 -23.64 -2.54 -21.24
C LEU A 317 -23.35 -1.50 -20.15
N ILE A 318 -23.89 -0.28 -20.28
CA ILE A 318 -23.79 0.75 -19.22
C ILE A 318 -24.54 0.28 -17.97
N ALA A 319 -25.74 -0.29 -18.11
CA ALA A 319 -26.52 -0.81 -16.99
C ALA A 319 -25.78 -1.93 -16.25
N LEU A 320 -25.17 -2.87 -16.97
CA LEU A 320 -24.32 -3.92 -16.40
C LEU A 320 -23.10 -3.34 -15.69
N SER A 321 -22.49 -2.28 -16.25
CA SER A 321 -21.36 -1.59 -15.63
C SER A 321 -21.76 -0.94 -14.31
N VAL A 322 -22.93 -0.29 -14.24
CA VAL A 322 -23.48 0.29 -13.00
C VAL A 322 -23.79 -0.78 -11.97
N LEU A 323 -24.31 -1.94 -12.38
CA LEU A 323 -24.54 -3.06 -11.48
C LEU A 323 -23.23 -3.61 -10.90
N ALA A 324 -22.21 -3.81 -11.75
CA ALA A 324 -20.88 -4.23 -11.32
C ALA A 324 -20.25 -3.21 -10.35
N HIS A 325 -20.41 -1.91 -10.63
CA HIS A 325 -19.96 -0.83 -9.76
C HIS A 325 -20.65 -0.87 -8.39
N ALA A 326 -21.98 -1.07 -8.35
CA ALA A 326 -22.73 -1.21 -7.11
C ALA A 326 -22.24 -2.40 -6.27
N LEU A 327 -22.03 -3.57 -6.90
CA LEU A 327 -21.51 -4.76 -6.23
C LEU A 327 -20.11 -4.53 -5.66
N ALA A 328 -19.22 -3.88 -6.43
CA ALA A 328 -17.88 -3.54 -5.97
C ALA A 328 -17.90 -2.61 -4.74
N LEU A 329 -18.81 -1.64 -4.70
CA LEU A 329 -19.01 -0.78 -3.54
C LEU A 329 -19.54 -1.55 -2.32
N ILE A 330 -20.47 -2.49 -2.52
CA ILE A 330 -20.98 -3.36 -1.44
C ILE A 330 -19.85 -4.21 -0.87
N PHE A 331 -19.03 -4.85 -1.72
CA PHE A 331 -17.89 -5.63 -1.27
C PHE A 331 -16.88 -4.77 -0.52
N ARG A 332 -16.62 -3.55 -1.00
CA ARG A 332 -15.72 -2.62 -0.33
C ARG A 332 -16.24 -2.17 1.03
N TRP A 333 -17.55 -1.92 1.16
CA TRP A 333 -18.18 -1.64 2.45
C TRP A 333 -18.03 -2.82 3.43
N TYR A 334 -18.31 -4.04 2.96
CA TYR A 334 -18.23 -5.25 3.77
C TYR A 334 -16.80 -5.58 4.26
N VAL A 335 -15.78 -5.29 3.45
CA VAL A 335 -14.37 -5.53 3.78
C VAL A 335 -13.77 -4.40 4.62
N GLY A 336 -14.18 -3.15 4.37
CA GLY A 336 -13.64 -1.99 5.08
C GLY A 336 -14.23 -1.76 6.47
N ASP A 337 -15.36 -2.40 6.80
CA ASP A 337 -16.15 -2.15 8.02
C ASP A 337 -16.57 -0.67 8.20
N HIS A 338 -16.57 0.11 7.11
CA HIS A 338 -17.05 1.49 7.07
C HIS A 338 -17.71 1.80 5.73
N ALA A 339 -18.54 2.83 5.71
CA ALA A 339 -19.14 3.30 4.46
C ALA A 339 -18.04 3.68 3.44
N PRO A 340 -18.23 3.40 2.13
CA PRO A 340 -17.21 3.60 1.10
C PRO A 340 -17.11 5.07 0.65
N TRP A 341 -16.96 5.99 1.60
CA TRP A 341 -16.72 7.43 1.37
C TRP A 341 -15.81 8.05 2.45
N SER A 342 -15.06 7.24 3.20
CA SER A 342 -14.32 7.71 4.37
C SER A 342 -13.08 8.54 4.00
N ASN A 343 -12.56 8.37 2.78
CA ASN A 343 -11.42 9.12 2.28
C ASN A 343 -11.69 9.67 0.87
N ALA A 344 -10.76 10.50 0.37
CA ALA A 344 -10.90 11.18 -0.93
C ALA A 344 -11.03 10.20 -2.10
N TYR A 345 -10.27 9.09 -2.09
CA TYR A 345 -10.36 8.05 -3.11
C TYR A 345 -11.77 7.43 -3.14
N GLU A 346 -12.23 6.94 -1.99
CA GLU A 346 -13.54 6.30 -1.86
C GLU A 346 -14.70 7.24 -2.18
N SER A 347 -14.57 8.51 -1.78
CA SER A 347 -15.53 9.55 -2.15
C SER A 347 -15.65 9.72 -3.67
N MET A 348 -14.53 9.72 -4.40
CA MET A 348 -14.54 9.83 -5.85
C MET A 348 -15.15 8.60 -6.54
N VAL A 349 -14.87 7.40 -6.03
CA VAL A 349 -15.51 6.15 -6.49
C VAL A 349 -17.03 6.20 -6.26
N TYR A 350 -17.46 6.65 -5.08
CA TYR A 350 -18.88 6.82 -4.78
C TYR A 350 -19.56 7.86 -5.68
N ILE A 351 -18.92 9.02 -5.91
CA ILE A 351 -19.43 10.05 -6.83
C ILE A 351 -19.61 9.48 -8.24
N ALA A 352 -18.63 8.71 -8.72
CA ALA A 352 -18.73 8.06 -10.03
C ALA A 352 -19.95 7.14 -10.13
N PHE A 353 -20.17 6.30 -9.10
CA PHE A 353 -21.36 5.45 -9.03
C PHE A 353 -22.65 6.28 -9.00
N ALA A 354 -22.73 7.30 -8.15
CA ALA A 354 -23.91 8.14 -8.01
C ALA A 354 -24.28 8.83 -9.34
N CYS A 355 -23.28 9.36 -10.07
CA CYS A 355 -23.47 9.93 -11.40
C CYS A 355 -24.03 8.88 -12.39
N ALA A 356 -23.37 7.73 -12.52
CA ALA A 356 -23.80 6.70 -13.48
C ALA A 356 -25.18 6.13 -13.14
N PHE A 357 -25.44 5.87 -11.86
CA PHE A 357 -26.73 5.40 -11.35
C PHE A 357 -27.85 6.41 -11.61
N ALA A 358 -27.61 7.69 -11.34
CA ALA A 358 -28.59 8.73 -11.60
C ALA A 358 -28.91 8.87 -13.11
N GLY A 359 -27.88 8.80 -13.96
CA GLY A 359 -28.02 8.75 -15.41
C GLY A 359 -28.89 7.58 -15.89
N LEU A 360 -28.69 6.40 -15.30
CA LEU A 360 -29.43 5.18 -15.64
C LEU A 360 -30.89 5.22 -15.18
N VAL A 361 -31.15 5.64 -13.94
CA VAL A 361 -32.48 5.53 -13.31
C VAL A 361 -33.38 6.73 -13.65
N PHE A 362 -32.90 7.95 -13.43
CA PHE A 362 -33.73 9.16 -13.56
C PHE A 362 -33.81 9.65 -15.00
N TYR A 363 -32.78 9.38 -15.80
CA TYR A 363 -32.69 9.89 -17.17
C TYR A 363 -32.78 8.80 -18.24
N LYS A 364 -33.43 7.66 -17.95
CA LYS A 364 -33.64 6.54 -18.88
C LYS A 364 -34.24 6.92 -20.25
N ARG A 365 -34.94 8.06 -20.34
CA ARG A 365 -35.52 8.59 -21.59
C ARG A 365 -34.60 9.58 -22.32
N SER A 366 -33.57 10.10 -21.67
CA SER A 366 -32.60 11.05 -22.23
C SER A 366 -31.26 10.36 -22.47
N SER A 367 -31.03 9.93 -23.71
CA SER A 367 -29.75 9.32 -24.10
C SER A 367 -28.57 10.28 -23.91
N LEU A 368 -28.78 11.59 -24.03
CA LEU A 368 -27.74 12.60 -23.80
C LEU A 368 -27.33 12.68 -22.32
N ALA A 369 -28.30 12.60 -21.40
CA ALA A 369 -28.03 12.56 -19.97
C ALA A 369 -27.32 11.27 -19.55
N LEU A 370 -27.72 10.11 -20.09
CA LEU A 370 -27.03 8.84 -19.82
C LEU A 370 -25.57 8.86 -20.30
N CYS A 371 -25.35 9.42 -21.50
CA CYS A 371 -24.02 9.60 -22.08
C CYS A 371 -23.13 10.47 -21.17
N THR A 372 -23.59 11.67 -20.83
CA THR A 372 -22.84 12.62 -20.00
C THR A 372 -22.58 12.06 -18.60
N ALA A 373 -23.56 11.41 -17.98
CA ALA A 373 -23.40 10.72 -16.71
C ALA A 373 -22.35 9.59 -16.76
N SER A 374 -22.34 8.80 -17.84
CA SER A 374 -21.35 7.72 -18.03
C SER A 374 -19.94 8.28 -18.21
N ILE A 375 -19.78 9.32 -19.03
CA ILE A 375 -18.49 10.00 -19.20
C ILE A 375 -18.02 10.60 -17.87
N MET A 376 -18.91 11.26 -17.13
CA MET A 376 -18.58 11.85 -15.83
C MET A 376 -18.18 10.78 -14.80
N ALA A 377 -18.85 9.63 -14.79
CA ALA A 377 -18.47 8.50 -13.96
C ALA A 377 -17.08 7.97 -14.33
N GLY A 378 -16.79 7.81 -15.63
CA GLY A 378 -15.46 7.43 -16.11
C GLY A 378 -14.37 8.42 -15.72
N ILE A 379 -14.61 9.73 -15.87
CA ILE A 379 -13.67 10.78 -15.44
C ILE A 379 -13.47 10.75 -13.92
N SER A 380 -14.55 10.57 -13.15
CA SER A 380 -14.47 10.52 -11.69
C SER A 380 -13.67 9.32 -11.19
N LEU A 381 -13.85 8.13 -11.80
CA LEU A 381 -13.02 6.95 -11.53
C LEU A 381 -11.58 7.16 -11.96
N PHE A 382 -11.34 7.77 -13.12
CA PHE A 382 -10.00 8.10 -13.57
C PHE A 382 -9.26 9.02 -12.59
N VAL A 383 -9.95 10.06 -12.09
CA VAL A 383 -9.38 10.95 -11.07
C VAL A 383 -9.20 10.23 -9.73
N ALA A 384 -10.11 9.32 -9.35
CA ALA A 384 -9.93 8.48 -8.17
C ALA A 384 -8.63 7.67 -8.29
N HIS A 385 -8.43 7.01 -9.44
CA HIS A 385 -7.20 6.28 -9.72
C HIS A 385 -5.97 7.19 -9.66
N LEU A 386 -6.03 8.40 -10.24
CA LEU A 386 -4.92 9.36 -10.18
C LEU A 386 -4.62 9.89 -8.77
N GLY A 387 -5.64 10.02 -7.92
CA GLY A 387 -5.49 10.45 -6.53
C GLY A 387 -5.07 9.32 -5.58
N PHE A 388 -5.34 8.06 -5.99
CA PHE A 388 -4.74 6.88 -5.40
C PHE A 388 -3.27 6.71 -5.86
N MET A 389 -2.99 7.08 -7.12
CA MET A 389 -1.66 7.36 -7.69
C MET A 389 -1.03 8.65 -7.16
#